data_AF-A0AAX6MNP0-F1
#
_entry.id   AF-A0AAX6MNP0-F1
#
_cell.length_a   1.000
_cell.length_b   1.000
_cell.length_c   1.000
_cell.angle_alpha   90.00
_cell.angle_beta   90.00
_cell.angle_gamma   90.00
#
_symmetry.space_group_name_H-M   'P 1'
#
loop_
_entity.id
_entity.type
_entity.pdbx_description
1 polymer ?
#
loop_
_entity_poly.entity_id
_entity_poly.type
_entity_poly.pdbx_seq_one_letter_code
_entity_poly.pdbx_strand_id
1 'polypeptide(L)'
;MSNAMSRDLVHLTRKPQLSPDSVESGSDSTEYGQEASSRTASGKFMLMGTPEEAGPSSSPEQISKLKPTSTSSNRGHRKRTHSPEVWETHKAEIGRLYLDENKRLKDVMEIMEDRWGFRASQPSSQKMYKTKLTQWKFFKNNRQADVANLLYLQRHRLAIGKETTFRRNGKLIDVEAYMRRRGVSAFDLVEVADLGDLPPTVRCRTPPSVPRLLDPPGELCIKERFFQWTSQKFIKPRPLDTDYLKKLDAHHTSKALLSVQLLTHGCWLFSEGRNMEGGWFCRGAFALLHHILETSASLSFFEMMMAIQRYPNAEIIRELWSYLSRYAAAIDGVNQPLHRVLVSFAKFSQQHSLEHNVNLLDWALQWASGRFNSSFDGKPFDYTLLKPWDLGPIWDTYHRYYLCLNHWEVDNIPTATLPKLDTVQDPSNLRADLLLIFGNQCSWSDDRLPKVALKVLEQNRLSPKPSDYLQFVAEYCMARYNKTRSAGDDPTTSADHKTAREYLESAANLQGKAWPPGKNYYETLTLLESWYLEAGDYESADATRRKRDHDCADIFNILSK
;
A
#
# COMPACT_ATOMS: atom_id res chain seq x y z
N MET A 1 -45.56 18.76 4.81
CA MET A 1 -45.77 18.06 6.09
C MET A 1 -44.40 17.77 6.72
N SER A 2 -43.84 18.71 7.51
CA SER A 2 -42.38 18.80 7.70
C SER A 2 -41.83 18.35 9.07
N ASN A 3 -42.60 17.66 9.91
CA ASN A 3 -42.24 17.44 11.32
C ASN A 3 -42.32 15.98 11.81
N ALA A 4 -42.41 15.00 10.89
CA ALA A 4 -42.49 13.58 11.23
C ALA A 4 -41.13 12.84 11.13
N MET A 5 -40.29 13.15 10.13
CA MET A 5 -39.06 12.38 9.83
C MET A 5 -37.89 12.59 10.82
N SER A 6 -38.00 13.48 11.81
CA SER A 6 -36.89 13.80 12.71
C SER A 6 -36.80 12.91 13.97
N ARG A 7 -37.67 11.91 14.14
CA ARG A 7 -37.70 11.05 15.34
C ARG A 7 -37.08 9.65 15.15
N ASP A 8 -37.11 9.09 13.95
CA ASP A 8 -36.69 7.69 13.73
C ASP A 8 -35.18 7.49 13.58
N LEU A 9 -34.39 8.57 13.53
CA LEU A 9 -32.94 8.55 13.37
C LEU A 9 -32.15 8.45 14.70
N VAL A 10 -32.82 8.37 15.86
CA VAL A 10 -32.17 8.42 17.19
C VAL A 10 -32.02 7.04 17.86
N HIS A 11 -32.65 5.99 17.34
CA HIS A 11 -32.75 4.69 18.05
C HIS A 11 -31.72 3.61 17.69
N LEU A 12 -30.80 3.84 16.75
CA LEU A 12 -29.80 2.83 16.32
C LEU A 12 -28.44 2.88 17.05
N THR A 13 -28.30 3.69 18.11
CA THR A 13 -27.05 3.76 18.90
C THR A 13 -27.18 3.16 20.30
N ARG A 14 -27.05 1.82 20.43
CA ARG A 14 -26.49 1.17 21.64
C ARG A 14 -26.00 -0.26 21.35
N LYS A 15 -24.76 -0.55 21.79
CA LYS A 15 -24.14 -1.90 21.83
C LYS A 15 -24.61 -2.67 23.11
N PRO A 16 -24.01 -3.82 23.50
CA PRO A 16 -24.40 -5.17 23.10
C PRO A 16 -24.88 -6.03 24.30
N GLN A 17 -25.52 -7.17 24.05
CA GLN A 17 -25.83 -8.19 25.07
C GLN A 17 -25.55 -9.61 24.55
N LEU A 18 -25.24 -10.50 25.48
CA LEU A 18 -24.77 -11.87 25.30
C LEU A 18 -25.82 -12.89 25.79
N SER A 19 -25.59 -14.17 25.47
CA SER A 19 -26.13 -15.38 26.13
C SER A 19 -27.53 -15.86 25.66
N PRO A 20 -27.94 -17.11 25.97
CA PRO A 20 -27.28 -18.34 25.50
C PRO A 20 -28.29 -19.44 25.04
N ASP A 21 -27.75 -20.61 24.67
CA ASP A 21 -28.36 -21.95 24.66
C ASP A 21 -29.69 -22.24 23.93
N SER A 22 -29.62 -23.19 22.98
CA SER A 22 -30.62 -24.26 22.80
C SER A 22 -29.96 -25.46 22.13
N VAL A 23 -30.23 -26.66 22.66
CA VAL A 23 -29.63 -27.95 22.29
C VAL A 23 -30.70 -28.87 21.73
N GLU A 24 -30.40 -29.59 20.65
CA GLU A 24 -30.90 -30.93 20.24
C GLU A 24 -30.19 -31.26 18.90
N SER A 25 -29.28 -32.24 18.73
CA SER A 25 -29.20 -33.68 19.09
C SER A 25 -29.88 -34.62 18.07
N GLY A 26 -29.13 -35.58 17.54
CA GLY A 26 -29.59 -36.58 16.56
C GLY A 26 -28.61 -36.74 15.37
N SER A 27 -27.38 -37.19 15.60
CA SER A 27 -26.96 -38.60 15.58
C SER A 27 -27.09 -39.30 14.21
N ASP A 28 -25.96 -39.59 13.58
CA ASP A 28 -25.74 -40.95 13.07
C ASP A 28 -24.27 -41.36 13.21
N SER A 29 -24.02 -42.66 13.30
CA SER A 29 -22.78 -43.24 13.82
C SER A 29 -22.14 -44.19 12.81
N THR A 30 -20.82 -44.18 12.69
CA THR A 30 -20.08 -45.41 12.30
C THR A 30 -18.65 -45.37 12.78
N GLU A 31 -18.30 -46.31 13.66
CA GLU A 31 -16.93 -46.59 14.09
C GLU A 31 -16.17 -47.41 13.04
N TYR A 32 -14.85 -47.28 13.03
CA TYR A 32 -13.79 -48.24 12.62
C TYR A 32 -12.56 -47.39 12.25
N GLY A 33 -11.33 -47.64 12.72
CA GLY A 33 -10.80 -48.57 13.71
C GLY A 33 -9.33 -48.21 13.95
N GLN A 34 -8.74 -48.61 15.08
CA GLN A 34 -7.32 -48.38 15.33
C GLN A 34 -6.45 -49.27 14.42
N GLU A 35 -5.31 -48.77 13.94
CA GLU A 35 -4.07 -49.53 14.01
C GLU A 35 -2.82 -48.65 13.79
N ALA A 36 -1.67 -49.18 14.18
CA ALA A 36 -0.40 -48.45 14.22
C ALA A 36 0.71 -49.19 13.45
N SER A 37 1.76 -48.43 13.14
CA SER A 37 3.14 -48.93 13.02
C SER A 37 3.61 -49.61 11.71
N SER A 38 4.30 -48.79 10.91
CA SER A 38 5.71 -49.02 10.50
C SER A 38 6.06 -49.84 9.24
N ARG A 39 7.26 -49.49 8.70
CA ARG A 39 8.12 -50.23 7.74
C ARG A 39 7.66 -50.18 6.25
N THR A 40 8.53 -50.09 5.23
CA THR A 40 10.01 -49.91 5.17
C THR A 40 10.46 -49.46 3.76
N ALA A 41 11.76 -49.14 3.63
CA ALA A 41 12.62 -49.24 2.44
C ALA A 41 12.66 -48.07 1.44
N SER A 42 13.80 -47.78 0.77
CA SER A 42 15.22 -48.02 1.11
C SER A 42 16.11 -47.20 0.16
N GLY A 43 17.21 -46.60 0.63
CA GLY A 43 18.08 -45.73 -0.19
C GLY A 43 19.46 -45.49 0.44
N LYS A 44 20.38 -46.43 0.20
CA LYS A 44 21.85 -46.41 0.49
C LYS A 44 22.56 -45.16 -0.10
N PHE A 45 23.77 -44.72 0.32
CA PHE A 45 24.86 -45.30 1.13
C PHE A 45 25.85 -44.20 1.67
N MET A 46 26.53 -44.46 2.81
CA MET A 46 27.84 -43.96 3.35
C MET A 46 28.36 -42.53 3.07
N LEU A 47 28.90 -41.70 4.01
CA LEU A 47 29.42 -41.80 5.40
C LEU A 47 30.92 -42.18 5.58
N MET A 48 31.74 -41.19 5.99
CA MET A 48 32.92 -41.25 6.91
C MET A 48 33.19 -39.82 7.44
N GLY A 49 33.71 -39.57 8.65
CA GLY A 49 34.16 -40.46 9.73
C GLY A 49 33.98 -39.82 11.14
N THR A 50 34.43 -40.52 12.19
CA THR A 50 33.95 -40.38 13.59
C THR A 50 34.88 -39.60 14.56
N PRO A 51 34.37 -39.20 15.76
CA PRO A 51 35.12 -38.62 16.89
C PRO A 51 35.27 -39.58 18.11
N GLU A 52 36.00 -39.16 19.16
CA GLU A 52 35.97 -39.64 20.57
C GLU A 52 36.31 -38.42 21.49
N GLU A 53 35.55 -38.06 22.53
CA GLU A 53 35.47 -38.61 23.92
C GLU A 53 36.72 -38.32 24.80
N ALA A 54 36.68 -38.10 26.13
CA ALA A 54 35.64 -37.74 27.12
C ALA A 54 36.34 -37.16 28.41
N GLY A 55 35.61 -36.65 29.41
CA GLY A 55 36.16 -36.23 30.74
C GLY A 55 35.84 -37.25 31.86
N PRO A 56 35.79 -36.91 33.17
CA PRO A 56 36.31 -35.74 33.91
C PRO A 56 36.90 -36.10 35.32
N SER A 57 37.02 -35.10 36.23
CA SER A 57 37.02 -35.20 37.73
C SER A 57 38.33 -35.39 38.54
N SER A 58 38.72 -34.39 39.35
CA SER A 58 38.70 -34.42 40.85
C SER A 58 39.62 -33.35 41.52
N SER A 59 39.20 -32.83 42.68
CA SER A 59 39.94 -31.89 43.58
C SER A 59 40.63 -32.69 44.74
N PRO A 60 41.52 -32.15 45.63
CA PRO A 60 41.21 -31.02 46.54
C PRO A 60 42.38 -30.13 47.11
N GLU A 61 41.96 -29.01 47.73
CA GLU A 61 42.49 -28.37 48.97
C GLU A 61 43.89 -27.71 49.12
N GLN A 62 43.99 -26.93 50.21
CA GLN A 62 44.97 -25.86 50.50
C GLN A 62 46.05 -26.28 51.51
N ILE A 63 47.16 -25.51 51.61
CA ILE A 63 47.84 -25.20 52.89
C ILE A 63 48.76 -23.97 52.73
N SER A 64 48.89 -23.16 53.79
CA SER A 64 49.69 -21.92 53.86
C SER A 64 50.87 -22.05 54.85
N LYS A 65 51.99 -21.33 54.64
CA LYS A 65 53.05 -21.14 55.67
C LYS A 65 53.70 -19.75 55.64
N LEU A 66 54.16 -19.35 56.83
CA LEU A 66 54.37 -18.00 57.37
C LEU A 66 55.75 -17.35 57.11
N LYS A 67 55.76 -16.00 57.16
CA LYS A 67 56.67 -15.04 57.87
C LYS A 67 58.02 -15.53 58.45
N PRO A 68 59.05 -14.65 58.53
CA PRO A 68 59.07 -13.47 59.42
C PRO A 68 59.37 -12.16 58.63
N THR A 69 59.81 -11.00 59.16
CA THR A 69 60.29 -10.54 60.49
C THR A 69 59.85 -9.07 60.73
N SER A 70 60.55 -8.28 61.58
CA SER A 70 60.29 -6.86 61.85
C SER A 70 61.56 -6.08 62.23
N THR A 71 61.64 -4.80 61.85
CA THR A 71 62.42 -3.78 62.59
C THR A 71 61.86 -2.39 62.30
N SER A 72 61.60 -1.59 63.34
CA SER A 72 61.14 -0.21 63.18
C SER A 72 62.31 0.75 63.12
N SER A 73 62.20 1.80 62.31
CA SER A 73 62.87 3.07 62.62
C SER A 73 62.03 4.25 62.17
N ASN A 74 61.90 5.22 63.07
CA ASN A 74 61.01 6.36 62.98
C ASN A 74 61.83 7.56 62.48
N ARG A 75 61.41 8.27 61.43
CA ARG A 75 61.74 9.70 61.15
C ARG A 75 61.14 10.19 59.82
N GLY A 76 60.58 11.40 59.85
CA GLY A 76 60.36 12.23 58.65
C GLY A 76 58.91 12.33 58.17
N HIS A 77 58.21 13.38 58.62
CA HIS A 77 56.94 13.84 58.04
C HIS A 77 57.18 14.49 56.65
N ARG A 78 57.66 13.71 55.67
CA ARG A 78 57.72 14.15 54.27
C ARG A 78 56.30 14.11 53.70
N LYS A 79 55.82 15.26 53.23
CA LYS A 79 54.58 15.37 52.43
C LYS A 79 54.66 14.39 51.25
N ARG A 80 53.90 13.29 51.32
CA ARG A 80 53.81 12.29 50.24
C ARG A 80 52.96 12.83 49.09
N THR A 81 53.48 13.81 48.36
CA THR A 81 52.97 14.14 47.04
C THR A 81 53.43 13.02 46.09
N HIS A 82 52.49 12.21 45.61
CA HIS A 82 52.79 11.15 44.64
C HIS A 82 53.46 11.73 43.37
N SER A 83 54.47 11.02 42.81
CA SER A 83 55.11 11.36 41.53
C SER A 83 54.05 11.56 40.43
N PRO A 84 54.27 12.47 39.45
CA PRO A 84 53.41 12.59 38.27
C PRO A 84 53.09 11.24 37.61
N GLU A 85 54.06 10.31 37.56
CA GLU A 85 53.88 8.98 36.96
C GLU A 85 52.83 8.15 37.69
N VAL A 86 52.85 8.16 39.03
CA VAL A 86 51.87 7.44 39.87
C VAL A 86 50.46 7.99 39.67
N TRP A 87 50.32 9.31 39.43
CA TRP A 87 49.03 9.90 39.05
C TRP A 87 48.56 9.43 37.67
N GLU A 88 49.45 9.33 36.68
CA GLU A 88 49.07 8.81 35.36
C GLU A 88 48.72 7.30 35.42
N THR A 89 49.40 6.50 36.24
CA THR A 89 49.05 5.08 36.48
C THR A 89 47.61 4.92 37.02
N HIS A 90 47.18 5.78 37.95
CA HIS A 90 45.83 5.73 38.52
C HIS A 90 44.78 6.55 37.74
N LYS A 91 45.18 7.29 36.70
CA LYS A 91 44.30 8.18 35.91
C LYS A 91 43.11 7.48 35.29
N ALA A 92 43.31 6.26 34.78
CA ALA A 92 42.23 5.46 34.19
C ALA A 92 41.15 5.14 35.24
N GLU A 93 41.56 4.73 36.44
CA GLU A 93 40.65 4.33 37.51
C GLU A 93 39.97 5.54 38.18
N ILE A 94 40.71 6.64 38.40
CA ILE A 94 40.13 7.92 38.84
C ILE A 94 39.11 8.42 37.81
N GLY A 95 39.40 8.27 36.51
CA GLY A 95 38.45 8.55 35.43
C GLY A 95 37.18 7.71 35.53
N ARG A 96 37.34 6.38 35.66
CA ARG A 96 36.25 5.41 35.80
C ARG A 96 35.32 5.76 36.99
N LEU A 97 35.89 6.01 38.17
CA LEU A 97 35.14 6.34 39.38
C LEU A 97 34.47 7.72 39.32
N TYR A 98 35.17 8.74 38.80
CA TYR A 98 34.69 10.12 38.81
C TYR A 98 33.71 10.44 37.67
N LEU A 99 33.94 9.87 36.48
CA LEU A 99 33.19 10.16 35.26
C LEU A 99 32.16 9.07 34.95
N ASP A 100 32.58 7.81 34.82
CA ASP A 100 31.70 6.72 34.37
C ASP A 100 30.73 6.29 35.48
N GLU A 101 31.23 6.09 36.71
CA GLU A 101 30.40 5.83 37.91
C GLU A 101 29.83 7.11 38.54
N ASN A 102 30.19 8.30 38.01
CA ASN A 102 29.72 9.62 38.44
C ASN A 102 29.82 9.91 39.95
N LYS A 103 30.72 9.26 40.70
CA LYS A 103 30.85 9.47 42.16
C LYS A 103 31.29 10.90 42.50
N ARG A 104 31.02 11.39 43.72
CA ARG A 104 31.51 12.71 44.15
C ARG A 104 33.00 12.61 44.43
N LEU A 105 33.71 13.74 44.34
CA LEU A 105 35.17 13.75 44.48
C LEU A 105 35.65 13.20 45.84
N LYS A 106 34.85 13.40 46.90
CA LYS A 106 35.14 12.84 48.22
C LYS A 106 35.12 11.32 48.19
N ASP A 107 34.03 10.74 47.68
CA ASP A 107 33.84 9.30 47.56
C ASP A 107 34.88 8.65 46.62
N VAL A 108 35.30 9.35 45.55
CA VAL A 108 36.42 8.89 44.71
C VAL A 108 37.72 8.84 45.50
N MET A 109 38.03 9.87 46.29
CA MET A 109 39.24 9.88 47.12
C MET A 109 39.22 8.78 48.19
N GLU A 110 38.06 8.53 48.80
CA GLU A 110 37.84 7.49 49.80
C GLU A 110 38.03 6.08 49.21
N ILE A 111 37.43 5.81 48.04
CA ILE A 111 37.62 4.52 47.34
C ILE A 111 39.05 4.37 46.81
N MET A 112 39.70 5.47 46.40
CA MET A 112 41.11 5.47 45.99
C MET A 112 42.05 5.13 47.15
N GLU A 113 41.76 5.64 48.35
CA GLU A 113 42.47 5.34 49.58
C GLU A 113 42.24 3.89 50.06
N ASP A 114 40.99 3.43 50.07
CA ASP A 114 40.58 2.10 50.55
C ASP A 114 41.09 0.95 49.65
N ARG A 115 40.88 1.04 48.33
CA ARG A 115 41.14 -0.09 47.42
C ARG A 115 42.56 -0.16 46.86
N TRP A 116 43.26 0.96 46.73
CA TRP A 116 44.62 1.01 46.18
C TRP A 116 45.64 1.68 47.11
N GLY A 117 45.26 1.94 48.37
CA GLY A 117 46.16 2.55 49.36
C GLY A 117 46.61 3.98 49.02
N PHE A 118 45.93 4.65 48.08
CA PHE A 118 46.35 5.94 47.53
C PHE A 118 45.97 7.08 48.50
N ARG A 119 46.70 7.17 49.61
CA ARG A 119 46.47 8.13 50.68
C ARG A 119 46.82 9.56 50.30
N ALA A 120 45.79 10.28 49.88
CA ALA A 120 45.82 11.73 49.76
C ALA A 120 45.16 12.38 51.01
N SER A 121 45.70 12.12 52.21
CA SER A 121 45.06 12.44 53.50
C SER A 121 45.46 13.79 54.12
N GLN A 122 45.29 14.89 53.37
CA GLN A 122 45.46 16.29 53.84
C GLN A 122 44.57 17.26 53.06
N PRO A 123 44.21 18.47 53.56
CA PRO A 123 43.42 19.46 52.81
C PRO A 123 44.01 19.89 51.45
N SER A 124 45.31 19.66 51.23
CA SER A 124 45.99 19.84 49.94
C SER A 124 45.61 18.81 48.88
N SER A 125 45.10 17.63 49.26
CA SER A 125 44.80 16.55 48.30
C SER A 125 43.60 16.84 47.43
N GLN A 126 42.52 17.37 48.00
CA GLN A 126 41.34 17.73 47.21
C GLN A 126 41.68 18.82 46.19
N LYS A 127 42.61 19.73 46.54
CA LYS A 127 43.19 20.69 45.58
C LYS A 127 43.98 19.96 44.49
N MET A 128 44.89 19.04 44.84
CA MET A 128 45.65 18.26 43.85
C MET A 128 44.77 17.43 42.91
N TYR A 129 43.75 16.75 43.44
CA TYR A 129 42.75 16.03 42.64
C TYR A 129 42.01 16.99 41.70
N LYS A 130 41.54 18.16 42.17
CA LYS A 130 40.92 19.17 41.32
C LYS A 130 41.86 19.68 40.22
N THR A 131 43.14 19.91 40.55
CA THR A 131 44.18 20.29 39.58
C THR A 131 44.40 19.18 38.55
N LYS A 132 44.51 17.91 38.96
CA LYS A 132 44.69 16.76 38.07
C LYS A 132 43.48 16.51 37.18
N LEU A 133 42.26 16.57 37.72
CA LEU A 133 41.02 16.52 36.93
C LEU A 133 40.95 17.65 35.89
N THR A 134 41.40 18.86 36.25
CA THR A 134 41.48 19.99 35.30
C THR A 134 42.54 19.75 34.22
N GLN A 135 43.74 19.30 34.61
CA GLN A 135 44.84 18.95 33.70
C GLN A 135 44.46 17.84 32.71
N TRP A 136 43.71 16.83 33.18
CA TRP A 136 43.19 15.72 32.37
C TRP A 136 41.90 16.05 31.60
N LYS A 137 41.37 17.27 31.71
CA LYS A 137 40.10 17.73 31.12
C LYS A 137 38.87 16.88 31.57
N PHE A 138 38.90 16.31 32.78
CA PHE A 138 37.84 15.47 33.36
C PHE A 138 36.71 16.35 33.95
N PHE A 139 35.97 17.04 33.07
CA PHE A 139 34.84 17.89 33.46
C PHE A 139 33.50 17.13 33.45
N LYS A 140 32.69 17.30 34.50
CA LYS A 140 31.31 16.75 34.55
C LYS A 140 30.28 17.57 33.77
N ASN A 141 30.55 18.86 33.55
CA ASN A 141 29.61 19.83 32.98
C ASN A 141 30.09 20.30 31.60
N ASN A 142 29.15 20.71 30.75
CA ASN A 142 29.45 21.26 29.43
C ASN A 142 29.92 22.72 29.54
N ARG A 143 31.19 22.96 29.19
CA ARG A 143 31.77 24.30 29.06
C ARG A 143 31.31 24.91 27.74
N GLN A 144 31.22 26.24 27.69
CA GLN A 144 30.81 26.97 26.47
C GLN A 144 31.74 26.66 25.28
N ALA A 145 33.05 26.65 25.50
CA ALA A 145 34.05 26.25 24.49
C ALA A 145 33.91 24.78 24.02
N ASP A 146 33.55 23.85 24.92
CA ASP A 146 33.27 22.48 24.49
C ASP A 146 32.05 22.45 23.55
N VAL A 147 30.98 23.18 23.89
CA VAL A 147 29.74 23.22 23.11
C VAL A 147 29.93 23.94 21.77
N ALA A 148 30.77 24.98 21.73
CA ALA A 148 31.24 25.64 20.51
C ALA A 148 31.90 24.63 19.55
N ASN A 149 32.89 23.88 20.02
CA ASN A 149 33.60 22.88 19.21
C ASN A 149 32.68 21.73 18.76
N LEU A 150 31.71 21.33 19.59
CA LEU A 150 30.69 20.34 19.22
C LEU A 150 29.76 20.87 18.13
N LEU A 151 29.28 22.11 18.23
CA LEU A 151 28.44 22.76 17.23
C LEU A 151 29.17 22.92 15.88
N TYR A 152 30.44 23.32 15.93
CA TYR A 152 31.32 23.39 14.75
C TYR A 152 31.47 22.00 14.09
N LEU A 153 31.83 20.97 14.87
CA LEU A 153 32.01 19.61 14.35
C LEU A 153 30.69 19.01 13.82
N GLN A 154 29.55 19.36 14.43
CA GLN A 154 28.23 18.95 13.96
C GLN A 154 27.90 19.57 12.60
N ARG A 155 28.11 20.88 12.42
CA ARG A 155 27.90 21.58 11.16
C ARG A 155 28.80 21.03 10.05
N HIS A 156 30.09 20.86 10.32
CA HIS A 156 31.04 20.33 9.34
C HIS A 156 30.70 18.88 8.92
N ARG A 157 30.25 18.03 9.85
CA ARG A 157 29.83 16.66 9.51
C ARG A 157 28.48 16.61 8.79
N LEU A 158 27.54 17.48 9.16
CA LEU A 158 26.25 17.61 8.48
C LEU A 158 26.40 18.08 7.02
N ALA A 159 27.32 19.00 6.75
CA ALA A 159 27.69 19.42 5.39
C ALA A 159 28.25 18.28 4.51
N ILE A 160 28.76 17.20 5.13
CA ILE A 160 29.25 15.98 4.47
C ILE A 160 28.22 14.83 4.63
N GLY A 161 26.95 15.16 4.92
CA GLY A 161 25.84 14.20 5.03
C GLY A 161 25.89 13.25 6.24
N LYS A 162 26.74 13.53 7.24
CA LYS A 162 26.94 12.65 8.41
C LYS A 162 26.29 13.23 9.67
N GLU A 163 25.09 12.74 10.00
CA GLU A 163 24.49 13.00 11.32
C GLU A 163 25.43 12.57 12.45
N THR A 164 25.44 13.35 13.52
CA THR A 164 26.41 13.22 14.61
C THR A 164 25.72 13.43 15.95
N THR A 165 25.95 12.51 16.87
CA THR A 165 25.50 12.61 18.27
C THR A 165 26.72 12.69 19.19
N PHE A 166 26.60 13.50 20.24
CA PHE A 166 27.66 13.67 21.22
C PHE A 166 27.24 13.09 22.56
N ARG A 167 28.11 12.27 23.16
CA ARG A 167 27.88 11.74 24.51
C ARG A 167 29.05 12.10 25.41
N ARG A 168 28.76 12.65 26.59
CA ARG A 168 29.72 12.84 27.69
C ARG A 168 29.32 11.96 28.85
N ASN A 169 30.25 11.11 29.29
CA ASN A 169 30.07 10.18 30.41
C ASN A 169 28.75 9.37 30.29
N GLY A 170 28.53 8.77 29.11
CA GLY A 170 27.32 8.00 28.79
C GLY A 170 26.05 8.81 28.52
N LYS A 171 25.92 10.07 28.96
CA LYS A 171 24.74 10.91 28.73
C LYS A 171 24.80 11.67 27.40
N LEU A 172 23.64 11.85 26.76
CA LEU A 172 23.52 12.63 25.52
C LEU A 172 23.75 14.12 25.81
N ILE A 173 24.54 14.79 24.98
CA ILE A 173 24.70 16.23 25.01
C ILE A 173 23.70 16.83 24.04
N ASP A 174 22.65 17.46 24.59
CA ASP A 174 21.77 18.33 23.83
C ASP A 174 22.40 19.74 23.76
N VAL A 175 22.90 20.09 22.57
CA VAL A 175 23.52 21.38 22.27
C VAL A 175 22.47 22.50 22.25
N GLU A 176 21.29 22.23 21.70
CA GLU A 176 20.23 23.23 21.55
C GLU A 176 19.60 23.59 22.90
N ALA A 177 19.33 22.59 23.75
CA ALA A 177 18.88 22.82 25.12
C ALA A 177 19.97 23.42 26.02
N TYR A 178 21.26 23.33 25.67
CA TYR A 178 22.30 24.11 26.34
C TYR A 178 22.20 25.59 25.96
N MET A 179 22.12 25.89 24.67
CA MET A 179 21.99 27.24 24.14
C MET A 179 20.74 27.95 24.68
N ARG A 180 19.58 27.29 24.62
CA ARG A 180 18.30 27.79 25.16
C ARG A 180 18.33 28.10 26.66
N ARG A 181 19.13 27.37 27.45
CA ARG A 181 19.33 27.61 28.89
C ARG A 181 20.39 28.66 29.21
N ARG A 182 21.28 28.97 28.27
CA ARG A 182 22.37 29.95 28.46
C ARG A 182 22.15 31.28 27.75
N GLY A 183 21.16 31.37 26.86
CA GLY A 183 20.86 32.58 26.09
C GLY A 183 21.94 32.94 25.06
N VAL A 184 22.69 31.94 24.58
CA VAL A 184 23.81 32.14 23.63
C VAL A 184 23.39 31.66 22.24
N SER A 185 23.67 32.46 21.22
CA SER A 185 23.29 32.18 19.83
C SER A 185 24.22 31.17 19.15
N ALA A 186 23.77 30.66 18.01
CA ALA A 186 24.55 29.73 17.19
C ALA A 186 25.71 30.40 16.43
N PHE A 187 25.80 31.73 16.47
CA PHE A 187 26.86 32.53 15.87
C PHE A 187 27.93 32.87 16.91
N ASP A 188 27.53 33.36 18.10
CA ASP A 188 28.45 33.70 19.21
C ASP A 188 29.29 32.50 19.67
N LEU A 189 28.78 31.26 19.50
CA LEU A 189 29.53 30.05 19.80
C LEU A 189 30.58 29.69 18.74
N VAL A 190 30.46 30.14 17.49
CA VAL A 190 31.44 29.82 16.43
C VAL A 190 32.72 30.65 16.59
N GLU A 191 32.60 31.92 16.98
CA GLU A 191 33.76 32.78 17.25
C GLU A 191 34.61 32.30 18.44
N VAL A 192 34.00 31.52 19.34
CA VAL A 192 34.64 30.94 20.54
C VAL A 192 35.17 29.51 20.29
N ALA A 193 35.01 28.97 19.07
CA ALA A 193 35.47 27.63 18.72
C ALA A 193 36.98 27.61 18.45
N ASP A 194 37.75 27.09 19.41
CA ASP A 194 39.18 26.81 19.24
C ASP A 194 39.35 25.41 18.63
N LEU A 195 39.94 25.30 17.44
CA LEU A 195 39.95 24.09 16.59
C LEU A 195 40.67 22.85 17.17
N GLY A 196 41.14 22.92 18.41
CA GLY A 196 41.77 21.81 19.12
C GLY A 196 40.84 20.65 19.51
N ASP A 197 41.46 19.52 19.82
CA ASP A 197 40.78 18.26 20.15
C ASP A 197 39.73 18.40 21.27
N LEU A 198 38.55 17.83 21.01
CA LEU A 198 37.50 17.65 21.99
C LEU A 198 38.03 16.93 23.25
N PRO A 199 37.59 17.31 24.46
CA PRO A 199 38.03 16.64 25.68
C PRO A 199 37.78 15.11 25.62
N PRO A 200 38.68 14.25 26.12
CA PRO A 200 38.53 12.78 26.04
C PRO A 200 37.22 12.23 26.62
N THR A 201 36.58 13.00 27.50
CA THR A 201 35.24 12.75 28.07
C THR A 201 34.08 12.82 27.07
N VAL A 202 34.28 13.43 25.89
CA VAL A 202 33.25 13.63 24.87
C VAL A 202 33.50 12.69 23.70
N ARG A 203 32.63 11.69 23.56
CA ARG A 203 32.65 10.78 22.41
C ARG A 203 31.71 11.31 21.33
N CYS A 204 32.29 11.72 20.22
CA CYS A 204 31.60 11.98 18.97
C CYS A 204 31.26 10.65 18.30
N ARG A 205 29.98 10.31 18.17
CA ARG A 205 29.52 9.13 17.42
C ARG A 205 28.55 9.57 16.34
N THR A 206 28.90 9.32 15.10
CA THR A 206 27.89 9.03 14.08
C THR A 206 27.16 7.79 14.58
N PRO A 207 25.84 7.85 14.84
CA PRO A 207 25.08 6.64 15.14
C PRO A 207 25.32 5.65 13.99
N PRO A 208 25.43 4.33 14.26
CA PRO A 208 25.20 3.41 13.15
C PRO A 208 23.84 3.80 12.58
N SER A 209 23.80 4.07 11.28
CA SER A 209 22.55 4.08 10.56
C SER A 209 22.00 2.67 10.68
N VAL A 210 21.18 2.44 11.72
CA VAL A 210 19.96 1.65 11.54
C VAL A 210 19.43 2.14 10.21
N PRO A 211 19.25 1.28 9.21
CA PRO A 211 18.49 1.67 8.06
C PRO A 211 17.11 2.05 8.60
N ARG A 212 16.91 3.35 8.83
CA ARG A 212 15.74 3.99 8.26
C ARG A 212 15.82 3.56 6.81
N LEU A 213 15.06 2.50 6.50
CA LEU A 213 14.50 2.32 5.19
C LEU A 213 14.08 3.74 4.82
N LEU A 214 14.78 4.36 3.87
CA LEU A 214 14.42 5.69 3.43
C LEU A 214 13.01 5.50 2.92
N ASP A 215 12.00 5.91 3.72
CA ASP A 215 10.59 5.71 3.39
C ASP A 215 10.44 6.27 1.98
N PRO A 216 10.30 5.41 0.96
CA PRO A 216 10.69 5.81 -0.37
C PRO A 216 9.65 6.85 -0.81
N PRO A 217 10.07 7.96 -1.45
CA PRO A 217 9.29 9.19 -1.59
C PRO A 217 7.83 8.91 -1.89
N GLY A 218 6.90 9.57 -1.16
CA GLY A 218 5.56 9.07 -0.78
C GLY A 218 4.83 8.12 -1.74
N GLU A 219 4.88 8.40 -3.04
CA GLU A 219 4.42 7.53 -4.12
C GLU A 219 5.03 6.10 -4.09
N LEU A 220 6.34 5.94 -3.94
CA LEU A 220 6.99 4.63 -3.85
C LEU A 220 6.53 3.85 -2.61
N CYS A 221 6.29 4.54 -1.48
CA CYS A 221 5.80 3.90 -0.26
C CYS A 221 4.37 3.33 -0.43
N ILE A 222 3.50 4.05 -1.15
CA ILE A 222 2.17 3.50 -1.50
C ILE A 222 2.27 2.38 -2.53
N LYS A 223 3.15 2.48 -3.54
CA LYS A 223 3.42 1.41 -4.51
C LYS A 223 3.87 0.12 -3.81
N GLU A 224 4.81 0.21 -2.87
CA GLU A 224 5.30 -0.93 -2.09
C GLU A 224 4.18 -1.57 -1.24
N ARG A 225 3.39 -0.76 -0.51
CA ARG A 225 2.28 -1.27 0.31
C ARG A 225 1.19 -1.93 -0.52
N PHE A 226 0.86 -1.36 -1.68
CA PHE A 226 -0.08 -1.93 -2.64
C PHE A 226 0.43 -3.27 -3.18
N PHE A 227 1.72 -3.35 -3.54
CA PHE A 227 2.37 -4.60 -3.93
C PHE A 227 2.31 -5.66 -2.82
N GLN A 228 2.64 -5.32 -1.58
CA GLN A 228 2.60 -6.25 -0.43
C GLN A 228 1.20 -6.82 -0.18
N TRP A 229 0.14 -6.02 -0.37
CA TRP A 229 -1.24 -6.47 -0.23
C TRP A 229 -1.73 -7.31 -1.42
N THR A 230 -1.45 -6.87 -2.66
CA THR A 230 -1.94 -7.55 -3.88
C THR A 230 -1.20 -8.84 -4.20
N SER A 231 0.10 -8.92 -3.91
CA SER A 231 0.92 -10.12 -4.16
C SER A 231 0.44 -11.37 -3.41
N GLN A 232 -0.24 -11.20 -2.27
CA GLN A 232 -0.85 -12.30 -1.50
C GLN A 232 -2.18 -12.78 -2.09
N LYS A 233 -2.85 -11.96 -2.92
CA LYS A 233 -4.16 -12.27 -3.52
C LYS A 233 -4.06 -12.78 -4.96
N PHE A 234 -3.11 -12.27 -5.76
CA PHE A 234 -2.88 -12.73 -7.13
C PHE A 234 -1.86 -13.89 -7.18
N ILE A 235 -2.21 -14.99 -6.53
CA ILE A 235 -1.59 -16.29 -6.79
C ILE A 235 -2.33 -16.88 -7.99
N LYS A 236 -1.58 -17.19 -9.06
CA LYS A 236 -2.05 -17.75 -10.34
C LYS A 236 -3.32 -18.60 -10.18
N PRO A 237 -4.48 -18.20 -10.74
CA PRO A 237 -5.65 -19.06 -10.79
C PRO A 237 -5.25 -20.42 -11.38
N ARG A 238 -5.46 -21.49 -10.61
CA ARG A 238 -5.49 -22.84 -11.17
C ARG A 238 -6.64 -22.88 -12.18
N PRO A 239 -6.55 -23.67 -13.27
CA PRO A 239 -7.50 -23.58 -14.38
C PRO A 239 -8.94 -23.70 -13.88
N LEU A 240 -9.76 -22.69 -14.22
CA LEU A 240 -11.18 -22.50 -13.85
C LEU A 240 -11.76 -23.68 -13.06
N ASP A 241 -11.63 -23.65 -11.73
CA ASP A 241 -12.40 -24.52 -10.87
C ASP A 241 -13.77 -23.90 -10.57
N THR A 242 -14.72 -24.76 -10.20
CA THR A 242 -16.10 -24.36 -9.90
C THR A 242 -16.18 -23.43 -8.67
N ASP A 243 -15.15 -23.39 -7.82
CA ASP A 243 -15.10 -22.54 -6.64
C ASP A 243 -14.75 -21.08 -6.98
N TYR A 244 -13.86 -20.86 -7.95
CA TYR A 244 -13.57 -19.52 -8.48
C TYR A 244 -14.82 -18.86 -9.09
N LEU A 245 -15.62 -19.62 -9.84
CA LEU A 245 -16.85 -19.10 -10.43
C LEU A 245 -17.92 -18.82 -9.38
N LYS A 246 -18.13 -19.72 -8.41
CA LYS A 246 -19.02 -19.45 -7.27
C LYS A 246 -18.64 -18.17 -6.51
N LYS A 247 -17.34 -17.86 -6.39
CA LYS A 247 -16.85 -16.59 -5.82
C LYS A 247 -17.17 -15.39 -6.70
N LEU A 248 -17.11 -15.55 -8.02
CA LEU A 248 -17.48 -14.53 -8.99
C LEU A 248 -19.00 -14.25 -8.95
N ASP A 249 -19.83 -15.28 -8.95
CA ASP A 249 -21.29 -15.20 -8.85
C ASP A 249 -21.74 -14.53 -7.52
N ALA A 250 -21.10 -14.92 -6.41
CA ALA A 250 -21.29 -14.31 -5.09
C ALA A 250 -20.82 -12.84 -5.04
N HIS A 251 -19.76 -12.49 -5.79
CA HIS A 251 -19.34 -11.10 -5.95
C HIS A 251 -20.35 -10.29 -6.77
N HIS A 252 -20.92 -10.86 -7.84
CA HIS A 252 -21.93 -10.21 -8.68
C HIS A 252 -23.21 -9.84 -7.93
N THR A 253 -23.57 -10.61 -6.89
CA THR A 253 -24.72 -10.35 -6.02
C THR A 253 -24.34 -9.61 -4.72
N SER A 254 -23.08 -9.19 -4.56
CA SER A 254 -22.60 -8.57 -3.32
C SER A 254 -22.99 -7.10 -3.16
N LYS A 255 -23.26 -6.69 -1.91
CA LYS A 255 -23.45 -5.27 -1.55
C LYS A 255 -22.22 -4.42 -1.86
N ALA A 256 -21.03 -5.01 -1.86
CA ALA A 256 -19.80 -4.35 -2.24
C ALA A 256 -19.78 -4.00 -3.74
N LEU A 257 -20.21 -4.90 -4.64
CA LEU A 257 -20.35 -4.55 -6.07
C LEU A 257 -21.47 -3.53 -6.30
N LEU A 258 -22.61 -3.67 -5.61
CA LEU A 258 -23.70 -2.67 -5.68
C LEU A 258 -23.20 -1.27 -5.30
N SER A 259 -22.41 -1.15 -4.22
CA SER A 259 -21.76 0.11 -3.84
C SER A 259 -20.91 0.70 -4.96
N VAL A 260 -20.19 -0.14 -5.72
CA VAL A 260 -19.35 0.29 -6.83
C VAL A 260 -20.19 0.70 -8.04
N GLN A 261 -21.24 -0.05 -8.39
CA GLN A 261 -22.15 0.31 -9.48
C GLN A 261 -22.80 1.69 -9.22
N LEU A 262 -23.27 1.92 -7.99
CA LEU A 262 -23.81 3.22 -7.57
C LEU A 262 -22.75 4.33 -7.63
N LEU A 263 -21.52 4.05 -7.18
CA LEU A 263 -20.41 5.00 -7.24
C LEU A 263 -20.05 5.37 -8.69
N THR A 264 -19.90 4.38 -9.57
CA THR A 264 -19.59 4.58 -10.99
C THR A 264 -20.63 5.46 -11.67
N HIS A 265 -21.91 5.20 -11.41
CA HIS A 265 -23.00 5.98 -11.97
C HIS A 265 -23.02 7.42 -11.41
N GLY A 266 -22.75 7.58 -10.10
CA GLY A 266 -22.62 8.91 -9.48
C GLY A 266 -21.47 9.73 -10.07
N CYS A 267 -20.27 9.15 -10.16
CA CYS A 267 -19.09 9.81 -10.75
C CYS A 267 -19.30 10.19 -12.23
N TRP A 268 -19.98 9.34 -12.99
CA TRP A 268 -20.37 9.64 -14.38
C TRP A 268 -21.38 10.80 -14.45
N LEU A 269 -22.43 10.80 -13.63
CA LEU A 269 -23.37 11.93 -13.58
C LEU A 269 -22.68 13.26 -13.24
N PHE A 270 -21.66 13.23 -12.39
CA PHE A 270 -20.82 14.41 -12.12
C PHE A 270 -19.97 14.84 -13.34
N SER A 271 -19.47 13.92 -14.18
CA SER A 271 -18.76 14.32 -15.41
C SER A 271 -19.69 14.97 -16.44
N GLU A 272 -20.96 14.58 -16.47
CA GLU A 272 -22.00 15.22 -17.28
C GLU A 272 -22.60 16.49 -16.62
N GLY A 273 -22.04 16.95 -15.50
CA GLY A 273 -22.50 18.15 -14.77
C GLY A 273 -23.81 18.00 -13.99
N ARG A 274 -24.38 16.79 -13.92
CA ARG A 274 -25.66 16.47 -13.26
C ARG A 274 -25.47 16.18 -11.77
N ASN A 275 -25.10 17.25 -11.07
CA ASN A 275 -24.61 17.20 -9.69
C ASN A 275 -25.65 16.70 -8.67
N MET A 276 -26.94 16.98 -8.88
CA MET A 276 -28.00 16.56 -7.94
C MET A 276 -28.19 15.05 -7.99
N GLU A 277 -28.37 14.51 -9.19
CA GLU A 277 -28.57 13.09 -9.47
C GLU A 277 -27.32 12.29 -9.10
N GLY A 278 -26.11 12.78 -9.44
CA GLY A 278 -24.85 12.18 -9.00
C GLY A 278 -24.72 12.13 -7.47
N GLY A 279 -25.22 13.15 -6.77
CA GLY A 279 -25.26 13.21 -5.30
C GLY A 279 -26.14 12.12 -4.67
N TRP A 280 -27.32 11.83 -5.22
CA TRP A 280 -28.18 10.74 -4.76
C TRP A 280 -27.49 9.38 -4.88
N PHE A 281 -26.84 9.14 -6.02
CA PHE A 281 -26.08 7.93 -6.28
C PHE A 281 -24.89 7.75 -5.34
N CYS A 282 -24.08 8.78 -5.15
CA CYS A 282 -22.97 8.71 -4.21
C CYS A 282 -23.45 8.56 -2.76
N ARG A 283 -24.62 9.09 -2.38
CA ARG A 283 -25.21 8.81 -1.06
C ARG A 283 -25.54 7.33 -0.87
N GLY A 284 -26.14 6.69 -1.88
CA GLY A 284 -26.40 5.24 -1.89
C GLY A 284 -25.12 4.41 -1.87
N ALA A 285 -24.12 4.80 -2.66
CA ALA A 285 -22.80 4.18 -2.66
C ALA A 285 -22.14 4.23 -1.28
N PHE A 286 -22.01 5.42 -0.67
CA PHE A 286 -21.37 5.59 0.63
C PHE A 286 -22.11 4.88 1.78
N ALA A 287 -23.42 4.64 1.67
CA ALA A 287 -24.16 3.80 2.62
C ALA A 287 -23.70 2.33 2.62
N LEU A 288 -23.24 1.82 1.47
CA LEU A 288 -22.77 0.43 1.29
C LEU A 288 -21.24 0.29 1.20
N LEU A 289 -20.51 1.40 1.08
CA LEU A 289 -19.06 1.46 0.78
C LEU A 289 -18.17 0.67 1.75
N HIS A 290 -18.61 0.50 3.00
CA HIS A 290 -17.88 -0.30 3.99
C HIS A 290 -17.77 -1.79 3.61
N HIS A 291 -18.70 -2.34 2.81
CA HIS A 291 -18.64 -3.73 2.34
C HIS A 291 -17.41 -4.01 1.46
N ILE A 292 -16.78 -3.00 0.86
CA ILE A 292 -15.52 -3.15 0.09
C ILE A 292 -14.35 -3.62 0.97
N LEU A 293 -14.44 -3.46 2.29
CA LEU A 293 -13.42 -3.90 3.25
C LEU A 293 -13.50 -5.41 3.58
N GLU A 294 -14.55 -6.11 3.16
CA GLU A 294 -14.72 -7.54 3.39
C GLU A 294 -13.64 -8.36 2.65
N THR A 295 -13.18 -9.45 3.26
CA THR A 295 -12.11 -10.30 2.69
C THR A 295 -12.45 -10.84 1.29
N SER A 296 -13.75 -11.15 1.07
CA SER A 296 -14.38 -11.58 -0.17
C SER A 296 -14.48 -10.48 -1.24
N ALA A 297 -14.58 -9.21 -0.84
CA ALA A 297 -14.83 -8.07 -1.73
C ALA A 297 -13.58 -7.58 -2.49
N SER A 298 -12.54 -8.41 -2.63
CA SER A 298 -11.31 -7.98 -3.33
C SER A 298 -11.54 -7.59 -4.79
N LEU A 299 -12.47 -8.25 -5.49
CA LEU A 299 -12.85 -7.83 -6.83
C LEU A 299 -13.46 -6.41 -6.77
N SER A 300 -14.48 -6.19 -5.94
CA SER A 300 -15.10 -4.87 -5.71
C SER A 300 -14.10 -3.75 -5.41
N PHE A 301 -12.96 -4.03 -4.79
CA PHE A 301 -11.92 -3.02 -4.59
C PHE A 301 -11.25 -2.56 -5.89
N PHE A 302 -10.85 -3.47 -6.78
CA PHE A 302 -10.28 -3.09 -8.09
C PHE A 302 -11.33 -2.44 -8.99
N GLU A 303 -12.56 -2.94 -8.91
CA GLU A 303 -13.73 -2.39 -9.59
C GLU A 303 -13.97 -0.92 -9.22
N MET A 304 -13.92 -0.61 -7.92
CA MET A 304 -13.98 0.75 -7.38
C MET A 304 -12.83 1.62 -7.89
N MET A 305 -11.60 1.09 -7.92
CA MET A 305 -10.43 1.81 -8.44
C MET A 305 -10.58 2.16 -9.93
N MET A 306 -11.10 1.24 -10.74
CA MET A 306 -11.39 1.52 -12.15
C MET A 306 -12.47 2.59 -12.31
N ALA A 307 -13.52 2.58 -11.48
CA ALA A 307 -14.57 3.60 -11.52
C ALA A 307 -14.04 5.02 -11.27
N ILE A 308 -13.22 5.21 -10.22
CA ILE A 308 -12.64 6.51 -9.87
C ILE A 308 -11.45 6.92 -10.76
N GLN A 309 -10.82 5.98 -11.46
CA GLN A 309 -9.84 6.27 -12.52
C GLN A 309 -10.55 6.76 -13.80
N ARG A 310 -11.71 6.17 -14.13
CA ARG A 310 -12.49 6.46 -15.35
C ARG A 310 -13.20 7.81 -15.32
N TYR A 311 -13.79 8.16 -14.17
CA TYR A 311 -14.51 9.42 -13.93
C TYR A 311 -13.85 10.16 -12.75
N PRO A 312 -12.64 10.71 -12.95
CA PRO A 312 -11.82 11.22 -11.86
C PRO A 312 -12.41 12.52 -11.29
N ASN A 313 -12.84 12.47 -10.04
CA ASN A 313 -13.28 13.61 -9.26
C ASN A 313 -12.46 13.70 -7.97
N ALA A 314 -11.77 14.83 -7.77
CA ALA A 314 -10.83 15.02 -6.67
C ALA A 314 -11.51 14.94 -5.29
N GLU A 315 -12.73 15.45 -5.17
CA GLU A 315 -13.48 15.44 -3.91
C GLU A 315 -13.94 14.03 -3.56
N ILE A 316 -14.50 13.30 -4.54
CA ILE A 316 -14.94 11.91 -4.36
C ILE A 316 -13.76 11.01 -4.02
N ILE A 317 -12.64 11.11 -4.75
CA ILE A 317 -11.43 10.32 -4.48
C ILE A 317 -10.92 10.58 -3.05
N ARG A 318 -10.83 11.84 -2.65
CA ARG A 318 -10.36 12.25 -1.31
C ARG A 318 -11.29 11.76 -0.20
N GLU A 319 -12.60 11.91 -0.35
CA GLU A 319 -13.57 11.46 0.65
C GLU A 319 -13.71 9.93 0.71
N LEU A 320 -13.67 9.24 -0.43
CA LEU A 320 -13.72 7.78 -0.51
C LEU A 320 -12.53 7.14 0.22
N TRP A 321 -11.30 7.59 -0.07
CA TRP A 321 -10.12 7.05 0.62
C TRP A 321 -10.09 7.44 2.09
N SER A 322 -10.51 8.66 2.44
CA SER A 322 -10.61 9.11 3.83
C SER A 322 -11.66 8.31 4.62
N TYR A 323 -12.82 8.01 4.03
CA TYR A 323 -13.86 7.18 4.61
C TYR A 323 -13.36 5.76 4.84
N LEU A 324 -12.87 5.08 3.79
CA LEU A 324 -12.41 3.69 3.88
C LEU A 324 -11.26 3.55 4.88
N SER A 325 -10.31 4.49 4.90
CA SER A 325 -9.21 4.50 5.87
C SER A 325 -9.69 4.70 7.31
N ARG A 326 -10.63 5.62 7.56
CA ARG A 326 -11.13 5.89 8.92
C ARG A 326 -12.05 4.77 9.41
N TYR A 327 -12.90 4.24 8.54
CA TYR A 327 -13.80 3.13 8.86
C TYR A 327 -12.98 1.86 9.17
N ALA A 328 -11.98 1.53 8.34
CA ALA A 328 -11.09 0.40 8.59
C ALA A 328 -10.27 0.51 9.89
N ALA A 329 -10.01 1.72 10.38
CA ALA A 329 -9.38 1.96 11.69
C ALA A 329 -10.37 1.85 12.88
N ALA A 330 -11.68 1.90 12.62
CA ALA A 330 -12.73 1.91 13.64
C ALA A 330 -13.42 0.54 13.82
N ILE A 331 -13.21 -0.42 12.91
CA ILE A 331 -13.74 -1.78 13.00
C ILE A 331 -12.64 -2.83 13.16
N ASP A 332 -12.93 -3.84 13.97
CA ASP A 332 -12.09 -5.03 14.06
C ASP A 332 -12.25 -5.94 12.83
N GLY A 333 -11.20 -6.66 12.45
CA GLY A 333 -11.23 -7.68 11.40
C GLY A 333 -10.76 -7.26 10.00
N VAL A 334 -10.47 -5.97 9.75
CA VAL A 334 -9.88 -5.56 8.46
C VAL A 334 -8.43 -6.06 8.35
N ASN A 335 -8.11 -6.64 7.18
CA ASN A 335 -6.78 -7.12 6.84
C ASN A 335 -5.73 -5.98 7.00
N GLN A 336 -4.71 -6.20 7.84
CA GLN A 336 -3.72 -5.16 8.17
C GLN A 336 -2.95 -4.59 6.95
N PRO A 337 -2.48 -5.42 5.98
CA PRO A 337 -1.99 -4.90 4.70
C PRO A 337 -2.98 -3.99 3.96
N LEU A 338 -4.26 -4.37 3.83
CA LEU A 338 -5.29 -3.52 3.23
C LEU A 338 -5.44 -2.18 3.96
N HIS A 339 -5.53 -2.20 5.30
CA HIS A 339 -5.62 -0.97 6.09
C HIS A 339 -4.42 -0.02 5.83
N ARG A 340 -3.19 -0.54 5.71
CA ARG A 340 -2.01 0.26 5.36
C ARG A 340 -2.11 0.86 3.95
N VAL A 341 -2.67 0.13 2.99
CA VAL A 341 -2.94 0.63 1.63
C VAL A 341 -3.94 1.79 1.67
N LEU A 342 -5.06 1.61 2.36
CA LEU A 342 -6.11 2.65 2.50
C LEU A 342 -5.58 3.94 3.15
N VAL A 343 -4.83 3.82 4.26
CA VAL A 343 -4.18 4.98 4.92
C VAL A 343 -3.20 5.69 3.97
N SER A 344 -2.56 4.95 3.07
CA SER A 344 -1.62 5.52 2.11
C SER A 344 -2.35 6.29 1.00
N PHE A 345 -3.42 5.72 0.43
CA PHE A 345 -4.24 6.40 -0.58
C PHE A 345 -4.94 7.64 -0.01
N ALA A 346 -5.42 7.57 1.24
CA ALA A 346 -6.03 8.71 1.94
C ALA A 346 -5.03 9.87 2.12
N LYS A 347 -3.78 9.58 2.50
CA LYS A 347 -2.73 10.60 2.61
C LYS A 347 -2.33 11.16 1.24
N PHE A 348 -2.13 10.28 0.25
CA PHE A 348 -1.71 10.69 -1.10
C PHE A 348 -2.76 11.60 -1.78
N SER A 349 -4.04 11.23 -1.69
CA SER A 349 -5.16 12.02 -2.23
C SER A 349 -5.41 13.37 -1.54
N GLN A 350 -4.90 13.55 -0.33
CA GLN A 350 -4.91 14.85 0.37
C GLN A 350 -3.69 15.72 0.04
N GLN A 351 -2.61 15.14 -0.48
CA GLN A 351 -1.31 15.80 -0.66
C GLN A 351 -0.96 16.11 -2.12
N HIS A 352 -1.59 15.44 -3.08
CA HIS A 352 -1.26 15.52 -4.50
C HIS A 352 -2.47 15.92 -5.36
N SER A 353 -2.21 16.46 -6.57
CA SER A 353 -3.27 16.87 -7.51
C SER A 353 -4.08 15.68 -8.04
N LEU A 354 -5.23 15.95 -8.65
CA LEU A 354 -6.08 14.94 -9.29
C LEU A 354 -5.30 14.09 -10.29
N GLU A 355 -4.50 14.73 -11.16
CA GLU A 355 -3.63 14.09 -12.15
C GLU A 355 -2.68 13.07 -11.51
N HIS A 356 -1.97 13.45 -10.45
CA HIS A 356 -1.06 12.54 -9.74
C HIS A 356 -1.80 11.35 -9.11
N ASN A 357 -3.03 11.57 -8.62
CA ASN A 357 -3.88 10.49 -8.11
C ASN A 357 -4.31 9.53 -9.22
N VAL A 358 -4.72 10.05 -10.38
CA VAL A 358 -5.07 9.24 -11.55
C VAL A 358 -3.88 8.43 -12.04
N ASN A 359 -2.69 9.03 -12.15
CA ASN A 359 -1.46 8.34 -12.54
C ASN A 359 -1.07 7.21 -11.57
N LEU A 360 -1.31 7.39 -10.27
CA LEU A 360 -1.09 6.34 -9.27
C LEU A 360 -2.12 5.21 -9.35
N LEU A 361 -3.39 5.54 -9.62
CA LEU A 361 -4.46 4.55 -9.84
C LEU A 361 -4.18 3.72 -11.10
N ASP A 362 -3.78 4.38 -12.19
CA ASP A 362 -3.40 3.76 -13.45
C ASP A 362 -2.25 2.76 -13.27
N TRP A 363 -1.15 3.18 -12.62
CA TRP A 363 -0.05 2.29 -12.24
C TRP A 363 -0.53 1.10 -11.39
N ALA A 364 -1.41 1.33 -10.43
CA ALA A 364 -1.87 0.28 -9.50
C ALA A 364 -2.74 -0.77 -10.20
N LEU A 365 -3.58 -0.33 -11.14
CA LEU A 365 -4.43 -1.20 -11.95
C LEU A 365 -3.61 -2.01 -12.97
N GLN A 366 -2.72 -1.35 -13.72
CA GLN A 366 -1.79 -2.02 -14.65
C GLN A 366 -0.88 -3.02 -13.92
N TRP A 367 -0.35 -2.64 -12.74
CA TRP A 367 0.46 -3.53 -11.91
C TRP A 367 -0.30 -4.80 -11.52
N ALA A 368 -1.57 -4.66 -11.10
CA ALA A 368 -2.41 -5.80 -10.78
C ALA A 368 -2.66 -6.68 -12.02
N SER A 369 -2.84 -6.10 -13.21
CA SER A 369 -3.00 -6.87 -14.45
C SER A 369 -1.76 -7.65 -14.87
N GLY A 370 -0.57 -7.06 -14.75
CA GLY A 370 0.69 -7.72 -15.09
C GLY A 370 0.95 -9.01 -14.29
N ARG A 371 0.20 -9.27 -13.21
CA ARG A 371 0.32 -10.48 -12.37
C ARG A 371 -0.45 -11.70 -12.90
N PHE A 372 -1.35 -11.54 -13.86
CA PHE A 372 -2.12 -12.67 -14.41
C PHE A 372 -1.27 -13.64 -15.26
N ASN A 373 -0.07 -13.21 -15.66
CA ASN A 373 0.94 -14.03 -16.34
C ASN A 373 0.39 -14.71 -17.61
N SER A 374 -0.41 -13.95 -18.35
CA SER A 374 -1.11 -14.33 -19.56
C SER A 374 -0.80 -13.38 -20.72
N SER A 375 -1.10 -13.82 -21.95
CA SER A 375 -0.98 -12.99 -23.14
C SER A 375 -2.22 -12.98 -24.02
N PHE A 376 -2.42 -11.89 -24.75
CA PHE A 376 -3.38 -11.78 -25.83
C PHE A 376 -2.65 -11.27 -27.09
N ASP A 377 -2.67 -12.07 -28.15
CA ASP A 377 -1.99 -11.76 -29.42
C ASP A 377 -0.48 -11.48 -29.24
N GLY A 378 0.18 -12.32 -28.42
CA GLY A 378 1.60 -12.19 -28.09
C GLY A 378 1.96 -11.04 -27.13
N LYS A 379 1.03 -10.12 -26.81
CA LYS A 379 1.25 -9.03 -25.85
C LYS A 379 0.80 -9.45 -24.43
N PRO A 380 1.42 -8.93 -23.35
CA PRO A 380 0.94 -9.16 -21.99
C PRO A 380 -0.53 -8.76 -21.83
N PHE A 381 -1.32 -9.58 -21.14
CA PHE A 381 -2.74 -9.31 -20.93
C PHE A 381 -2.94 -8.14 -19.96
N ASP A 382 -3.47 -7.02 -20.47
CA ASP A 382 -3.88 -5.88 -19.67
C ASP A 382 -5.42 -5.81 -19.57
N TYR A 383 -5.97 -6.26 -18.44
CA TYR A 383 -7.41 -6.23 -18.19
C TYR A 383 -7.94 -4.80 -18.04
N THR A 384 -7.09 -3.78 -17.83
CA THR A 384 -7.52 -2.38 -17.76
C THR A 384 -7.94 -1.84 -19.14
N LEU A 385 -7.54 -2.53 -20.22
CA LEU A 385 -8.05 -2.31 -21.56
C LEU A 385 -9.50 -2.76 -21.71
N LEU A 386 -10.00 -3.65 -20.85
CA LEU A 386 -11.42 -3.90 -20.74
C LEU A 386 -12.02 -2.91 -19.74
N LYS A 387 -12.98 -2.11 -20.21
CA LYS A 387 -13.86 -1.30 -19.37
C LYS A 387 -15.27 -1.91 -19.43
N PRO A 388 -15.49 -3.09 -18.80
CA PRO A 388 -16.73 -3.87 -18.98
C PRO A 388 -17.98 -3.14 -18.48
N TRP A 389 -17.80 -2.12 -17.63
CA TRP A 389 -18.83 -1.18 -17.22
C TRP A 389 -19.45 -0.40 -18.36
N ASP A 390 -18.80 -0.29 -19.52
CA ASP A 390 -19.14 0.66 -20.56
C ASP A 390 -20.17 0.08 -21.56
N LEU A 391 -20.52 -1.21 -21.48
CA LEU A 391 -21.30 -1.89 -22.53
C LEU A 391 -22.42 -2.84 -22.04
N GLY A 392 -22.35 -3.40 -20.82
CA GLY A 392 -23.44 -4.21 -20.23
C GLY A 392 -24.49 -3.35 -19.49
N PRO A 393 -25.77 -3.73 -19.39
CA PRO A 393 -26.79 -2.93 -18.71
C PRO A 393 -26.52 -2.76 -17.21
N ILE A 394 -27.04 -1.67 -16.64
CA ILE A 394 -27.20 -1.60 -15.18
C ILE A 394 -28.20 -2.71 -14.79
N TRP A 395 -27.89 -3.46 -13.73
CA TRP A 395 -28.66 -4.60 -13.19
C TRP A 395 -28.57 -5.94 -13.94
N ASP A 396 -27.80 -6.05 -15.03
CA ASP A 396 -27.59 -7.34 -15.69
C ASP A 396 -26.45 -8.17 -15.03
N THR A 397 -26.58 -9.50 -15.03
CA THR A 397 -25.62 -10.42 -14.38
C THR A 397 -24.45 -10.75 -15.31
N TYR A 398 -23.61 -9.75 -15.56
CA TYR A 398 -22.45 -9.91 -16.44
C TYR A 398 -21.28 -10.67 -15.78
N HIS A 399 -21.08 -11.93 -16.19
CA HIS A 399 -20.04 -12.81 -15.63
C HIS A 399 -18.67 -12.60 -16.30
N ARG A 400 -17.66 -12.21 -15.51
CA ARG A 400 -16.31 -11.84 -15.98
C ARG A 400 -15.36 -13.04 -16.11
N TYR A 401 -15.56 -13.87 -17.13
CA TYR A 401 -14.78 -15.11 -17.34
C TYR A 401 -13.30 -14.90 -17.75
N TYR A 402 -12.90 -13.66 -18.09
CA TYR A 402 -11.56 -13.37 -18.65
C TYR A 402 -10.39 -13.40 -17.65
N LEU A 403 -10.65 -13.50 -16.34
CA LEU A 403 -9.61 -13.50 -15.29
C LEU A 403 -8.77 -14.81 -15.23
N CYS A 404 -9.05 -15.78 -16.10
CA CYS A 404 -8.43 -17.11 -16.12
C CYS A 404 -7.83 -17.50 -17.49
N LEU A 405 -7.64 -16.52 -18.36
CA LEU A 405 -7.24 -16.72 -19.75
C LEU A 405 -5.73 -16.85 -19.89
N ASN A 406 -5.19 -18.07 -19.90
CA ASN A 406 -3.73 -18.25 -19.93
C ASN A 406 -3.07 -17.64 -21.18
N HIS A 407 -3.56 -17.92 -22.39
CA HIS A 407 -3.08 -17.28 -23.64
C HIS A 407 -4.22 -17.26 -24.67
N TRP A 408 -4.36 -16.18 -25.46
CA TRP A 408 -5.31 -16.07 -26.59
C TRP A 408 -4.69 -15.49 -27.84
N GLU A 409 -5.32 -15.81 -28.97
CA GLU A 409 -5.02 -15.32 -30.30
C GLU A 409 -6.30 -14.75 -30.92
N VAL A 410 -6.16 -13.66 -31.67
CA VAL A 410 -7.26 -12.90 -32.29
C VAL A 410 -8.14 -13.78 -33.19
N ASP A 411 -7.52 -14.65 -33.99
CA ASP A 411 -8.23 -15.48 -34.98
C ASP A 411 -9.13 -16.56 -34.33
N ASN A 412 -8.88 -16.87 -33.06
CA ASN A 412 -9.64 -17.85 -32.27
C ASN A 412 -10.84 -17.25 -31.53
N ILE A 413 -10.99 -15.91 -31.49
CA ILE A 413 -12.14 -15.21 -30.87
C ILE A 413 -13.49 -15.79 -31.31
N PRO A 414 -13.79 -15.96 -32.62
CA PRO A 414 -15.14 -16.36 -33.05
C PRO A 414 -15.56 -17.72 -32.50
N THR A 415 -14.58 -18.61 -32.31
CA THR A 415 -14.77 -19.97 -31.79
C THR A 415 -14.44 -20.12 -30.30
N ALA A 416 -14.20 -19.02 -29.57
CA ALA A 416 -13.82 -19.08 -28.17
C ALA A 416 -14.89 -19.77 -27.31
N THR A 417 -14.45 -20.59 -26.34
CA THR A 417 -15.26 -21.33 -25.37
C THR A 417 -14.50 -21.44 -24.04
N LEU A 418 -15.21 -21.80 -22.96
CA LEU A 418 -14.60 -22.07 -21.67
C LEU A 418 -14.51 -23.58 -21.41
N PRO A 419 -13.32 -24.14 -21.09
CA PRO A 419 -13.20 -25.56 -20.77
C PRO A 419 -13.92 -25.93 -19.46
N LYS A 420 -14.54 -27.12 -19.42
CA LYS A 420 -15.10 -27.78 -18.22
C LYS A 420 -16.24 -27.05 -17.51
N LEU A 421 -17.06 -26.30 -18.24
CA LEU A 421 -18.19 -25.55 -17.66
C LEU A 421 -19.50 -25.84 -18.39
N ASP A 422 -20.05 -27.02 -18.10
CA ASP A 422 -21.34 -27.50 -18.61
C ASP A 422 -22.52 -26.57 -18.23
N THR A 423 -22.30 -25.66 -17.27
CA THR A 423 -23.27 -24.66 -16.79
C THR A 423 -23.21 -23.31 -17.52
N VAL A 424 -22.11 -22.96 -18.20
CA VAL A 424 -22.01 -21.70 -18.95
C VAL A 424 -22.57 -21.92 -20.35
N GLN A 425 -23.89 -21.75 -20.48
CA GLN A 425 -24.63 -22.11 -21.70
C GLN A 425 -24.28 -21.28 -22.95
N ASP A 426 -23.63 -20.12 -22.79
CA ASP A 426 -23.32 -19.23 -23.90
C ASP A 426 -21.91 -18.58 -23.74
N PRO A 427 -20.94 -18.87 -24.63
CA PRO A 427 -19.63 -18.23 -24.63
C PRO A 427 -19.65 -16.81 -25.23
N SER A 428 -20.79 -16.28 -25.66
CA SER A 428 -20.89 -14.97 -26.31
C SER A 428 -20.29 -13.82 -25.50
N ASN A 429 -20.47 -13.80 -24.18
CA ASN A 429 -19.87 -12.78 -23.30
C ASN A 429 -18.33 -12.83 -23.33
N LEU A 430 -17.74 -14.03 -23.34
CA LEU A 430 -16.28 -14.18 -23.50
C LEU A 430 -15.81 -13.62 -24.86
N ARG A 431 -16.53 -13.91 -25.95
CA ARG A 431 -16.18 -13.45 -27.30
C ARG A 431 -16.25 -11.93 -27.42
N ALA A 432 -17.28 -11.34 -26.82
CA ALA A 432 -17.45 -9.90 -26.72
C ALA A 432 -16.29 -9.24 -25.94
N ASP A 433 -15.94 -9.74 -24.75
CA ASP A 433 -14.81 -9.21 -23.99
C ASP A 433 -13.48 -9.31 -24.76
N LEU A 434 -13.23 -10.43 -25.44
CA LEU A 434 -12.01 -10.60 -26.25
C LEU A 434 -11.95 -9.62 -27.43
N LEU A 435 -13.08 -9.33 -28.09
CA LEU A 435 -13.18 -8.30 -29.14
C LEU A 435 -12.84 -6.89 -28.61
N LEU A 436 -13.36 -6.55 -27.42
CA LEU A 436 -13.13 -5.25 -26.78
C LEU A 436 -11.69 -5.07 -26.32
N ILE A 437 -11.11 -6.11 -25.69
CA ILE A 437 -9.70 -6.15 -25.30
C ILE A 437 -8.82 -5.97 -26.54
N PHE A 438 -9.08 -6.71 -27.62
CA PHE A 438 -8.33 -6.58 -28.86
C PHE A 438 -8.42 -5.16 -29.44
N GLY A 439 -9.65 -4.63 -29.54
CA GLY A 439 -9.92 -3.27 -30.02
C GLY A 439 -9.14 -2.21 -29.25
N ASN A 440 -9.23 -2.22 -27.91
CA ASN A 440 -8.48 -1.27 -27.08
C ASN A 440 -6.95 -1.51 -27.14
N GLN A 441 -6.49 -2.77 -27.18
CA GLN A 441 -5.06 -3.12 -27.29
C GLN A 441 -4.39 -2.65 -28.60
N CYS A 442 -5.16 -2.53 -29.68
CA CYS A 442 -4.68 -1.99 -30.95
C CYS A 442 -5.15 -0.55 -31.23
N SER A 443 -5.76 0.13 -30.25
CA SER A 443 -6.39 1.45 -30.46
C SER A 443 -7.34 1.49 -31.67
N TRP A 444 -8.03 0.38 -31.91
CA TRP A 444 -8.99 0.17 -32.99
C TRP A 444 -8.43 0.24 -34.42
N SER A 445 -7.11 0.12 -34.60
CA SER A 445 -6.44 0.30 -35.90
C SER A 445 -5.93 -0.98 -36.59
N ASP A 446 -6.22 -2.18 -36.07
CA ASP A 446 -5.74 -3.45 -36.66
C ASP A 446 -6.73 -3.99 -37.72
N ASP A 447 -6.26 -4.20 -38.95
CA ASP A 447 -7.07 -4.68 -40.09
C ASP A 447 -7.68 -6.08 -39.90
N ARG A 448 -7.33 -6.82 -38.83
CA ARG A 448 -8.01 -8.07 -38.45
C ARG A 448 -9.35 -7.82 -37.75
N LEU A 449 -9.54 -6.68 -37.07
CA LEU A 449 -10.77 -6.33 -36.35
C LEU A 449 -12.05 -6.57 -37.17
N PRO A 450 -12.23 -5.99 -38.38
CA PRO A 450 -13.46 -6.17 -39.13
C PRO A 450 -13.67 -7.62 -39.58
N LYS A 451 -12.58 -8.35 -39.90
CA LYS A 451 -12.66 -9.76 -40.32
C LYS A 451 -13.17 -10.65 -39.18
N VAL A 452 -12.67 -10.42 -37.97
CA VAL A 452 -13.09 -11.17 -36.77
C VAL A 452 -14.51 -10.76 -36.35
N ALA A 453 -14.84 -9.46 -36.33
CA ALA A 453 -16.16 -8.96 -35.96
C ALA A 453 -17.26 -9.45 -36.92
N LEU A 454 -17.02 -9.44 -38.24
CA LEU A 454 -17.97 -9.97 -39.22
C LEU A 454 -18.19 -11.48 -39.06
N LYS A 455 -17.13 -12.26 -38.81
CA LYS A 455 -17.23 -13.70 -38.54
C LYS A 455 -17.97 -14.00 -37.24
N VAL A 456 -17.80 -13.16 -36.21
CA VAL A 456 -18.57 -13.21 -34.96
C VAL A 456 -20.06 -12.92 -35.22
N LEU A 457 -20.39 -11.87 -36.00
CA LEU A 457 -21.77 -11.54 -36.36
C LEU A 457 -22.45 -12.66 -37.16
N GLU A 458 -21.76 -13.23 -38.14
CA GLU A 458 -22.26 -14.36 -38.92
C GLU A 458 -22.59 -15.57 -38.02
N GLN A 459 -21.65 -15.95 -37.14
CA GLN A 459 -21.85 -17.07 -36.23
C GLN A 459 -22.94 -16.80 -35.19
N ASN A 460 -23.07 -15.56 -34.69
CA ASN A 460 -24.12 -15.18 -33.76
C ASN A 460 -25.51 -15.29 -34.43
N ARG A 461 -25.63 -14.82 -35.67
CA ARG A 461 -26.87 -14.93 -36.48
C ARG A 461 -27.26 -16.38 -36.79
N LEU A 462 -26.27 -17.27 -36.93
CA LEU A 462 -26.48 -18.71 -37.16
C LEU A 462 -26.66 -19.52 -35.86
N SER A 463 -26.52 -18.89 -34.68
CA SER A 463 -26.71 -19.54 -33.39
C SER A 463 -28.19 -19.91 -33.15
N PRO A 464 -28.51 -21.06 -32.51
CA PRO A 464 -29.86 -21.35 -32.04
C PRO A 464 -30.30 -20.42 -30.89
N LYS A 465 -29.35 -19.70 -30.27
CA LYS A 465 -29.58 -18.61 -29.31
C LYS A 465 -28.63 -17.46 -29.66
N PRO A 466 -29.02 -16.51 -30.51
CA PRO A 466 -28.24 -15.31 -30.76
C PRO A 466 -28.12 -14.46 -29.48
N SER A 467 -26.96 -13.83 -29.29
CA SER A 467 -26.69 -12.92 -28.17
C SER A 467 -26.68 -11.47 -28.64
N ASP A 468 -27.61 -10.67 -28.14
CA ASP A 468 -27.68 -9.23 -28.44
C ASP A 468 -26.41 -8.49 -27.97
N TYR A 469 -25.81 -8.91 -26.86
CA TYR A 469 -24.56 -8.32 -26.35
C TYR A 469 -23.38 -8.56 -27.31
N LEU A 470 -23.25 -9.78 -27.84
CA LEU A 470 -22.20 -10.08 -28.82
C LEU A 470 -22.40 -9.35 -30.14
N GLN A 471 -23.65 -9.20 -30.60
CA GLN A 471 -23.97 -8.41 -31.77
C GLN A 471 -23.62 -6.93 -31.55
N PHE A 472 -24.09 -6.33 -30.45
CA PHE A 472 -23.81 -4.95 -30.07
C PHE A 472 -22.31 -4.67 -30.01
N VAL A 473 -21.54 -5.54 -29.36
CA VAL A 473 -20.08 -5.38 -29.28
C VAL A 473 -19.41 -5.49 -30.65
N ALA A 474 -19.82 -6.42 -31.50
CA ALA A 474 -19.24 -6.55 -32.84
C ALA A 474 -19.58 -5.35 -33.74
N GLU A 475 -20.80 -4.81 -33.67
CA GLU A 475 -21.19 -3.57 -34.36
C GLU A 475 -20.40 -2.36 -33.82
N TYR A 476 -20.23 -2.26 -32.49
CA TYR A 476 -19.40 -1.23 -31.87
C TYR A 476 -17.92 -1.32 -32.30
N CYS A 477 -17.35 -2.53 -32.38
CA CYS A 477 -16.00 -2.75 -32.93
C CYS A 477 -15.89 -2.24 -34.37
N MET A 478 -16.87 -2.52 -35.22
CA MET A 478 -16.91 -2.01 -36.60
C MET A 478 -16.99 -0.48 -36.62
N ALA A 479 -17.84 0.13 -35.79
CA ALA A 479 -17.95 1.58 -35.68
C ALA A 479 -16.62 2.25 -35.29
N ARG A 480 -15.96 1.75 -34.23
CA ARG A 480 -14.69 2.26 -33.72
C ARG A 480 -13.53 2.12 -34.71
N TYR A 481 -13.47 0.98 -35.42
CA TYR A 481 -12.46 0.74 -36.45
C TYR A 481 -12.59 1.72 -37.62
N ASN A 482 -13.79 1.86 -38.19
CA ASN A 482 -14.03 2.79 -39.30
C ASN A 482 -13.80 4.25 -38.87
N LYS A 483 -14.20 4.65 -37.65
CA LYS A 483 -13.90 5.99 -37.12
C LYS A 483 -12.38 6.24 -37.04
N THR A 484 -11.61 5.24 -36.62
CA THR A 484 -10.15 5.33 -36.51
C THR A 484 -9.47 5.46 -37.87
N ARG A 485 -10.00 4.81 -38.91
CA ARG A 485 -9.52 4.97 -40.28
C ARG A 485 -9.78 6.36 -40.86
N SER A 486 -10.93 6.97 -40.54
CA SER A 486 -11.28 8.33 -40.96
C SER A 486 -10.46 9.46 -40.30
N ALA A 487 -9.45 9.15 -39.46
CA ALA A 487 -8.75 10.11 -38.60
C ALA A 487 -7.86 11.16 -39.32
N GLY A 488 -7.87 11.20 -40.66
CA GLY A 488 -7.26 12.25 -41.48
C GLY A 488 -8.17 12.80 -42.58
N ASP A 489 -9.41 12.34 -42.66
CA ASP A 489 -10.37 12.75 -43.69
C ASP A 489 -11.21 13.96 -43.23
N ASP A 490 -11.87 14.62 -44.18
CA ASP A 490 -13.00 15.51 -43.89
C ASP A 490 -14.21 14.67 -43.41
N PRO A 491 -14.69 14.82 -42.16
CA PRO A 491 -15.77 13.99 -41.62
C PRO A 491 -17.12 14.17 -42.33
N THR A 492 -17.28 15.25 -43.11
CA THR A 492 -18.50 15.52 -43.91
C THR A 492 -18.55 14.69 -45.21
N THR A 493 -17.40 14.25 -45.72
CA THR A 493 -17.30 13.51 -47.00
C THR A 493 -16.69 12.11 -46.89
N SER A 494 -16.02 11.79 -45.78
CA SER A 494 -15.40 10.47 -45.54
C SER A 494 -16.42 9.32 -45.54
N ALA A 495 -16.17 8.33 -46.40
CA ALA A 495 -16.94 7.08 -46.43
C ALA A 495 -16.74 6.27 -45.14
N ASP A 496 -15.50 6.15 -44.65
CA ASP A 496 -15.19 5.44 -43.41
C ASP A 496 -15.87 6.15 -42.21
N HIS A 497 -15.93 7.48 -42.18
CA HIS A 497 -16.68 8.21 -41.15
C HIS A 497 -18.20 7.98 -41.23
N LYS A 498 -18.77 7.92 -42.44
CA LYS A 498 -20.18 7.60 -42.63
C LYS A 498 -20.51 6.19 -42.14
N THR A 499 -19.72 5.19 -42.56
CA THR A 499 -19.90 3.79 -42.12
C THR A 499 -19.67 3.62 -40.61
N ALA A 500 -18.79 4.41 -40.01
CA ALA A 500 -18.66 4.45 -38.54
C ALA A 500 -19.95 4.88 -37.84
N ARG A 501 -20.62 5.93 -38.35
CA ARG A 501 -21.92 6.39 -37.83
C ARG A 501 -23.01 5.35 -38.03
N GLU A 502 -23.12 4.74 -39.21
CA GLU A 502 -24.11 3.70 -39.52
C GLU A 502 -24.01 2.50 -38.56
N TYR A 503 -22.79 2.01 -38.28
CA TYR A 503 -22.58 0.93 -37.30
C TYR A 503 -22.89 1.37 -35.85
N LEU A 504 -22.53 2.60 -35.45
CA LEU A 504 -22.81 3.09 -34.10
C LEU A 504 -24.31 3.34 -33.88
N GLU A 505 -25.03 3.82 -34.90
CA GLU A 505 -26.48 3.96 -34.90
C GLU A 505 -27.17 2.59 -34.81
N SER A 506 -26.71 1.59 -35.57
CA SER A 506 -27.20 0.21 -35.43
C SER A 506 -27.00 -0.32 -34.01
N ALA A 507 -25.79 -0.17 -33.47
CA ALA A 507 -25.46 -0.59 -32.11
C ALA A 507 -26.34 0.11 -31.06
N ALA A 508 -26.53 1.43 -31.16
CA ALA A 508 -27.43 2.18 -30.29
C ALA A 508 -28.90 1.71 -30.40
N ASN A 509 -29.37 1.46 -31.62
CA ASN A 509 -30.74 1.00 -31.87
C ASN A 509 -30.99 -0.45 -31.41
N LEU A 510 -29.97 -1.30 -31.38
CA LEU A 510 -30.02 -2.60 -30.69
C LEU A 510 -30.03 -2.40 -29.18
N GLN A 511 -29.14 -1.55 -28.66
CA GLN A 511 -28.98 -1.33 -27.22
C GLN A 511 -30.27 -0.81 -26.55
N GLY A 512 -30.96 0.14 -27.18
CA GLY A 512 -32.24 0.66 -26.70
C GLY A 512 -33.45 -0.28 -26.88
N LYS A 513 -33.28 -1.44 -27.55
CA LYS A 513 -34.32 -2.49 -27.66
C LYS A 513 -34.06 -3.65 -26.72
N ALA A 514 -32.82 -4.10 -26.63
CA ALA A 514 -32.44 -5.28 -25.85
C ALA A 514 -32.44 -5.02 -24.34
N TRP A 515 -32.20 -3.78 -23.91
CA TRP A 515 -31.98 -3.46 -22.50
C TRP A 515 -32.64 -2.14 -22.07
N PRO A 516 -32.94 -1.97 -20.76
CA PRO A 516 -33.36 -0.68 -20.22
C PRO A 516 -32.30 0.40 -20.52
N PRO A 517 -32.72 1.63 -20.91
CA PRO A 517 -31.79 2.73 -21.08
C PRO A 517 -31.01 3.01 -19.78
N GLY A 518 -29.84 3.65 -19.89
CA GLY A 518 -28.94 3.86 -18.76
C GLY A 518 -27.60 4.45 -19.18
N LYS A 519 -26.63 4.51 -18.27
CA LYS A 519 -25.30 5.13 -18.49
C LYS A 519 -24.70 4.77 -19.86
N ASN A 520 -24.62 3.48 -20.17
CA ASN A 520 -23.92 3.01 -21.36
C ASN A 520 -24.64 3.36 -22.65
N TYR A 521 -25.98 3.34 -22.64
CA TYR A 521 -26.78 3.81 -23.76
C TYR A 521 -26.67 5.34 -23.93
N TYR A 522 -26.63 6.10 -22.83
CA TYR A 522 -26.35 7.54 -22.87
C TYR A 522 -24.96 7.84 -23.45
N GLU A 523 -23.93 7.07 -23.07
CA GLU A 523 -22.57 7.21 -23.62
C GLU A 523 -22.53 6.85 -25.12
N THR A 524 -23.19 5.77 -25.55
CA THR A 524 -23.33 5.42 -26.99
C THR A 524 -24.02 6.55 -27.76
N LEU A 525 -25.16 7.07 -27.28
CA LEU A 525 -25.89 8.15 -27.94
C LEU A 525 -25.11 9.47 -27.95
N THR A 526 -24.35 9.78 -26.89
CA THR A 526 -23.53 11.00 -26.83
C THR A 526 -22.33 10.92 -27.77
N LEU A 527 -21.71 9.74 -27.90
CA LEU A 527 -20.68 9.50 -28.92
C LEU A 527 -21.26 9.63 -30.34
N LEU A 528 -22.45 9.08 -30.58
CA LEU A 528 -23.14 9.16 -31.86
C LEU A 528 -23.54 10.61 -32.21
N GLU A 529 -24.08 11.37 -31.25
CA GLU A 529 -24.34 12.81 -31.37
C GLU A 529 -23.06 13.56 -31.80
N SER A 530 -21.93 13.30 -31.14
CA SER A 530 -20.66 13.97 -31.48
C SER A 530 -20.22 13.68 -32.92
N TRP A 531 -20.36 12.43 -33.39
CA TRP A 531 -19.98 12.06 -34.76
C TRP A 531 -20.94 12.65 -35.81
N TYR A 532 -22.23 12.80 -35.51
CA TYR A 532 -23.14 13.55 -36.38
C TYR A 532 -22.74 15.03 -36.48
N LEU A 533 -22.40 15.68 -35.36
CA LEU A 533 -21.93 17.07 -35.34
C LEU A 533 -20.62 17.24 -36.13
N GLU A 534 -19.66 16.33 -35.98
CA GLU A 534 -18.42 16.31 -36.76
C GLU A 534 -18.69 16.22 -38.27
N ALA A 535 -19.70 15.44 -38.68
CA ALA A 535 -20.12 15.31 -40.07
C ALA A 535 -21.00 16.46 -40.59
N GLY A 536 -21.29 17.49 -39.80
CA GLY A 536 -22.21 18.59 -40.17
C GLY A 536 -23.70 18.19 -40.21
N ASP A 537 -24.03 17.02 -39.66
CA ASP A 537 -25.36 16.39 -39.69
C ASP A 537 -26.18 16.82 -38.46
N TYR A 538 -26.47 18.13 -38.40
CA TYR A 538 -27.09 18.76 -37.23
C TYR A 538 -28.49 18.21 -36.92
N GLU A 539 -29.25 17.76 -37.93
CA GLU A 539 -30.58 17.18 -37.75
C GLU A 539 -30.50 15.84 -37.01
N SER A 540 -29.61 14.93 -37.45
CA SER A 540 -29.42 13.63 -36.80
C SER A 540 -28.78 13.76 -35.42
N ALA A 541 -27.89 14.74 -35.23
CA ALA A 541 -27.34 15.07 -33.90
C ALA A 541 -28.44 15.53 -32.92
N ASP A 542 -29.30 16.45 -33.34
CA ASP A 542 -30.41 16.99 -32.55
C ASP A 542 -31.50 15.93 -32.28
N ALA A 543 -31.79 15.05 -33.25
CA ALA A 543 -32.65 13.88 -33.04
C ALA A 543 -32.04 12.89 -32.03
N THR A 544 -30.74 12.60 -32.13
CA THR A 544 -30.01 11.73 -31.19
C THR A 544 -30.02 12.30 -29.77
N ARG A 545 -29.79 13.61 -29.63
CA ARG A 545 -29.89 14.35 -28.37
C ARG A 545 -31.29 14.24 -27.76
N ARG A 546 -32.35 14.55 -28.52
CA ARG A 546 -33.74 14.43 -28.05
C ARG A 546 -34.07 13.02 -27.58
N LYS A 547 -33.64 12.00 -28.34
CA LYS A 547 -33.82 10.59 -27.97
C LYS A 547 -33.14 10.26 -26.65
N ARG A 548 -31.86 10.64 -26.50
CA ARG A 548 -31.08 10.44 -25.27
C ARG A 548 -31.75 11.11 -24.06
N ASP A 549 -32.11 12.38 -24.22
CA ASP A 549 -32.66 13.18 -23.13
C ASP A 549 -34.07 12.71 -22.73
N HIS A 550 -34.86 12.16 -23.67
CA HIS A 550 -36.14 11.50 -23.40
C HIS A 550 -35.96 10.13 -22.72
N ASP A 551 -35.29 9.18 -23.39
CA ASP A 551 -35.15 7.78 -22.94
C ASP A 551 -34.48 7.68 -21.57
N CYS A 552 -33.56 8.59 -21.25
CA CYS A 552 -32.84 8.55 -19.98
C CYS A 552 -33.57 9.28 -18.84
N ALA A 553 -34.48 10.23 -19.12
CA ALA A 553 -35.25 10.93 -18.08
C ALA A 553 -36.05 9.96 -17.18
N ASP A 554 -36.63 8.92 -17.77
CA ASP A 554 -37.39 7.90 -17.04
C ASP A 554 -36.53 7.09 -16.07
N ILE A 555 -35.28 6.81 -16.44
CA ILE A 555 -34.34 6.14 -15.54
C ILE A 555 -33.94 7.04 -14.38
N PHE A 556 -33.69 8.34 -14.59
CA PHE A 556 -33.43 9.24 -13.46
C PHE A 556 -34.65 9.38 -12.53
N ASN A 557 -35.87 9.36 -13.09
CA ASN A 557 -37.10 9.30 -12.30
C ASN A 557 -37.23 7.99 -11.50
N ILE A 558 -36.85 6.84 -12.05
CA ILE A 558 -36.83 5.55 -11.33
C ILE A 558 -35.77 5.53 -10.23
N LEU A 559 -34.57 6.02 -10.50
CA LEU A 559 -33.42 6.01 -9.59
C LEU A 559 -33.51 7.05 -8.45
N SER A 560 -34.39 8.04 -8.60
CA SER A 560 -34.71 9.05 -7.59
C SER A 560 -35.75 8.60 -6.54
N LYS A 561 -36.36 7.42 -6.72
CA LYS A 561 -37.42 6.85 -5.88
C LYS A 561 -36.91 5.68 -5.04
#